data_AF-A0A8B9Z5M9-F1
#
_entry.id   AF-A0A8B9Z5M9-F1
#
_cell.length_a   1.000
_cell.length_b   1.000
_cell.length_c   1.000
_cell.angle_alpha   90.00
_cell.angle_beta   90.00
_cell.angle_gamma   90.00
#
_symmetry.space_group_name_H-M   'P 1'
#
loop_
_entity.id
_entity.type
_entity.pdbx_description
1 polymer ?
#
loop_
_entity_poly.entity_id
_entity_poly.type
_entity_poly.pdbx_seq_one_letter_code
_entity_poly.pdbx_strand_id
1 'polypeptide(L)' 'SGNYNVTSVLTTTEIINGKRITTRKIIENGQERTEVEEDGRLKSVTINGRDHLKL' A
#
# COMPACT_ATOMS: atom_id res chain seq x y z
N SER A 1 7.22 22.62 20.12
CA SER A 1 6.60 21.28 20.07
C SER A 1 6.73 20.77 18.65
N GLY A 2 7.57 19.77 18.41
CA GLY A 2 7.82 19.28 17.05
C GLY A 2 6.58 18.59 16.50
N ASN A 3 6.07 19.06 15.36
CA ASN A 3 5.16 18.27 14.52
C ASN A 3 5.99 17.13 13.94
N TYR A 4 6.01 16.00 14.63
CA TYR A 4 6.56 14.77 14.07
C TYR A 4 5.46 14.20 13.17
N ASN A 5 5.61 14.36 11.85
CA ASN A 5 4.79 13.60 10.91
C ASN A 5 5.24 12.14 11.00
N VAL A 6 4.48 11.30 11.71
CA VAL A 6 4.74 9.86 11.76
C VAL A 6 4.28 9.25 10.46
N THR A 7 5.22 8.69 9.72
CA THR A 7 4.93 7.83 8.57
C THR A 7 5.34 6.41 8.94
N SER A 8 4.39 5.48 8.88
CA SER A 8 4.61 4.05 9.07
C SER A 8 4.40 3.34 7.74
N VAL A 9 5.35 2.48 7.36
CA VAL A 9 5.28 1.72 6.11
C VAL A 9 5.45 0.24 6.43
N LEU A 10 4.48 -0.57 6.00
CA LEU A 10 4.53 -2.02 6.03
C LEU A 10 4.50 -2.54 4.60
N THR A 11 5.47 -3.37 4.25
CA THR A 11 5.57 -4.00 2.93
C THR A 11 5.53 -5.51 3.09
N THR A 12 4.67 -6.18 2.34
CA THR A 12 4.65 -7.64 2.23
C THR A 12 4.84 -8.03 0.77
N THR A 13 5.55 -9.14 0.57
CA THR A 13 5.76 -9.71 -0.76
C THR A 13 5.45 -11.19 -0.69
N GLU A 14 4.56 -11.65 -1.56
CA GLU A 14 4.11 -13.03 -1.63
C GLU A 14 4.15 -13.52 -3.08
N ILE A 15 4.41 -14.80 -3.28
CA ILE A 15 4.33 -15.41 -4.62
C ILE A 15 3.02 -16.19 -4.69
N ILE A 16 2.11 -15.75 -5.56
CA ILE A 16 0.79 -16.36 -5.76
C ILE A 16 0.67 -16.76 -7.23
N ASN A 17 0.46 -18.05 -7.49
CA ASN A 17 0.34 -18.61 -8.85
C ASN A 17 1.52 -18.23 -9.79
N GLY A 18 2.74 -18.21 -9.25
CA GLY A 18 3.95 -17.84 -9.99
C GLY A 18 4.13 -16.34 -10.23
N LYS A 19 3.20 -15.49 -9.77
CA LYS A 19 3.31 -14.04 -9.84
C LYS A 19 3.76 -13.47 -8.50
N ARG A 20 4.58 -12.42 -8.55
CA ARG A 20 5.00 -11.68 -7.36
C ARG A 20 3.96 -10.63 -7.02
N ILE A 21 3.31 -10.80 -5.87
CA ILE A 21 2.38 -9.82 -5.32
C ILE A 21 3.09 -9.03 -4.24
N THR A 22 3.17 -7.72 -4.39
CA THR A 22 3.71 -6.81 -3.37
C THR A 22 2.58 -5.96 -2.84
N THR A 23 2.36 -5.96 -1.52
CA THR A 23 1.40 -5.06 -0.86
C THR A 23 2.16 -4.06 -0.01
N ARG A 24 1.91 -2.77 -0.21
CA ARG A 24 2.48 -1.68 0.59
C ARG A 24 1.36 -0.97 1.34
N LYS A 25 1.42 -0.98 2.66
CA LYS A 25 0.53 -0.25 3.56
C LYS A 25 1.29 0.92 4.16
N ILE A 26 0.83 2.14 3.88
CA ILE A 26 1.43 3.40 4.28
C ILE A 26 0.42 4.12 5.18
N ILE A 27 0.85 4.48 6.38
CA ILE A 27 0.06 5.30 7.31
C ILE A 27 0.82 6.60 7.51
N GLU A 28 0.26 7.70 7.04
CA GLU A 28 0.84 9.03 7.14
C GLU A 28 -0.24 10.03 7.57
N ASN A 29 0.04 10.84 8.60
CA ASN A 29 -0.90 11.86 9.10
C ASN A 29 -2.31 11.32 9.41
N GLY A 30 -2.39 10.06 9.86
CA GLY A 30 -3.66 9.39 10.16
C GLY A 30 -4.43 8.87 8.94
N GLN A 31 -3.91 9.03 7.72
CA GLN A 31 -4.45 8.43 6.52
C GLN A 31 -3.73 7.12 6.20
N GLU A 32 -4.51 6.09 5.92
CA GLU A 32 -4.03 4.78 5.48
C GLU A 32 -4.15 4.68 3.95
N ARG A 33 -3.05 4.29 3.30
CA ARG A 33 -3.00 3.95 1.88
C ARG A 33 -2.45 2.55 1.71
N THR A 34 -3.15 1.71 0.96
CA THR A 34 -2.70 0.37 0.59
C THR A 34 -2.53 0.30 -0.92
N GLU A 35 -1.35 -0.13 -1.37
CA GLU A 35 -1.02 -0.35 -2.77
C GLU A 35 -0.77 -1.83 -3.01
N VAL A 36 -1.32 -2.39 -4.08
CA VAL A 36 -1.06 -3.76 -4.50
C VAL A 36 -0.44 -3.76 -5.89
N GLU A 37 0.70 -4.42 -6.02
CA GLU A 37 1.42 -4.61 -7.28
C GLU A 37 1.47 -6.09 -7.64
N GLU A 38 1.30 -6.41 -8.92
CA GLU A 38 1.53 -7.73 -9.50
C GLU A 38 2.70 -7.62 -10.49
N ASP A 39 3.78 -8.36 -10.24
CA ASP A 39 5.02 -8.36 -11.03
C ASP A 39 5.59 -6.95 -11.27
N GLY A 40 5.49 -6.10 -10.25
CA GLY A 40 5.95 -4.70 -10.28
C GLY A 40 5.00 -3.74 -11.01
N ARG A 41 3.81 -4.19 -11.40
CA ARG A 41 2.76 -3.34 -11.99
C ARG A 41 1.69 -3.06 -10.94
N LEU A 42 1.42 -1.80 -10.67
CA LEU A 42 0.32 -1.39 -9.79
C LEU A 42 -1.02 -1.93 -10.33
N LYS A 43 -1.81 -2.52 -9.43
CA LYS A 43 -3.13 -3.09 -9.73
C LYS A 43 -4.23 -2.39 -8.95
N SER A 44 -3.98 -2.04 -7.70
CA SER A 44 -4.95 -1.29 -6.91
C SER A 44 -4.31 -0.33 -5.92
N VAL A 45 -5.08 0.71 -5.60
CA VAL A 45 -4.82 1.63 -4.49
C VAL A 45 -6.11 1.81 -3.71
N THR A 46 -6.04 1.59 -2.41
CA THR A 46 -7.14 1.82 -1.47
C THR A 46 -6.69 2.87 -0.46
N ILE A 47 -7.52 3.89 -0.21
CA ILE A 47 -7.24 4.95 0.76
C ILE A 47 -8.35 4.95 1.82
N ASN A 48 -7.98 4.81 3.09
CA ASN A 48 -8.90 4.70 4.23
C ASN A 48 -10.02 3.68 3.98
N GLY A 49 -9.67 2.52 3.42
CA GLY A 49 -10.59 1.43 3.10
C GLY A 49 -11.49 1.65 1.87
N ARG A 50 -11.31 2.75 1.11
CA ARG A 50 -12.06 3.03 -0.12
C ARG A 50 -11.17 2.86 -1.35
N ASP A 51 -11.70 2.20 -2.36
CA ASP A 51 -11.03 2.05 -3.65
C ASP A 51 -10.80 3.42 -4.29
N HIS A 52 -9.55 3.71 -4.62
CA HIS A 52 -9.15 4.93 -5.33
C HIS A 52 -8.69 4.62 -6.76
N LEU A 53 -8.02 3.49 -6.94
CA LEU A 53 -7.61 2.96 -8.25
C LEU A 53 -7.79 1.45 -8.27
N LYS A 54 -8.35 0.93 -9.35
CA LYS A 54 -8.42 -0.49 -9.65
C LYS A 54 -8.26 -0.67 -11.16
N LEU A 55 -7.21 -1.36 -11.57
CA LEU A 55 -6.80 -1.56 -12.96
C LEU A 55 -7.12 -2.97 -13.47
#